data_AF-A0A7S4NMI3-F1
#
_entry.id   AF-A0A7S4NMI3-F1
#
_cell.length_a   1.000
_cell.length_b   1.000
_cell.length_c   1.000
_cell.angle_alpha   90.00
_cell.angle_beta   90.00
_cell.angle_gamma   90.00
#
_symmetry.space_group_name_H-M   'P 1'
#
loop_
_entity.id
_entity.type
_entity.pdbx_description
1 polymer ?
#
loop_
_entity_poly.entity_id
_entity_poly.type
_entity_poly.pdbx_seq_one_letter_code
_entity_poly.pdbx_strand_id
1 'polypeptide(L)'
;MIGKKKTKDVQFYVEVMEASYSLDNTRRSGYDPDEVEEEQRERQLRNRMNSEFQNFVRKVEEQIKDLEFDIPYRELGFNGVPPHNKSTCFIMPAVNALVELTEPPWFVCPLNDIEVAHFERIVMGLKNFDMVLVLKDFTVKPVQVSAINVQHLDALKTWLDS
;
A
#
# COMPACT_ATOMS: atom_id res chain seq x y z
N MET A 1 1.79 -23.91 2.40
CA MET A 1 2.79 -24.00 1.31
C MET A 1 2.04 -23.71 0.02
N ILE A 2 2.48 -22.76 -0.80
CA ILE A 2 1.90 -22.49 -2.12
C ILE A 2 2.94 -22.90 -3.17
N GLY A 3 2.55 -23.82 -4.05
CA GLY A 3 3.51 -24.52 -4.91
C GLY A 3 4.59 -25.21 -4.07
N LYS A 4 5.86 -24.84 -4.29
CA LYS A 4 7.02 -25.41 -3.58
C LYS A 4 7.59 -24.48 -2.50
N LYS A 5 7.00 -23.31 -2.26
CA LYS A 5 7.51 -22.32 -1.29
C LYS A 5 6.58 -22.17 -0.09
N LYS A 6 7.16 -21.99 1.09
CA LYS A 6 6.42 -21.47 2.24
C LYS A 6 6.21 -19.97 2.01
N THR A 7 4.98 -19.51 2.12
CA THR A 7 4.63 -18.10 2.08
C THR A 7 3.76 -17.79 3.28
N LYS A 8 3.91 -16.59 3.84
CA LYS A 8 3.01 -16.04 4.85
C LYS A 8 1.90 -15.23 4.19
N ASP A 9 2.29 -14.47 3.17
CA ASP A 9 1.42 -13.51 2.49
C ASP A 9 0.87 -14.10 1.20
N VAL A 10 -0.43 -13.88 0.96
CA VAL A 10 -1.19 -14.32 -0.21
C VAL A 10 -2.18 -13.22 -0.58
N GLN A 11 -2.18 -12.82 -1.84
CA GLN A 11 -3.08 -11.80 -2.36
C GLN A 11 -3.87 -12.34 -3.56
N PHE A 12 -5.11 -11.87 -3.68
CA PHE A 12 -5.93 -12.02 -4.88
C PHE A 12 -6.15 -10.63 -5.47
N TYR A 13 -5.81 -10.44 -6.74
CA TYR A 13 -5.96 -9.17 -7.41
C TYR A 13 -6.48 -9.37 -8.84
N VAL A 14 -7.03 -8.32 -9.41
CA VAL A 14 -7.43 -8.23 -10.81
C VAL A 14 -6.82 -6.96 -11.38
N GLU A 15 -6.17 -7.07 -12.53
CA GLU A 15 -5.66 -5.92 -13.25
C GLU A 15 -6.83 -5.20 -13.94
N VAL A 16 -6.96 -3.89 -13.67
CA VAL A 16 -8.06 -3.04 -14.17
C VAL A 16 -7.59 -1.97 -15.16
N MET A 17 -6.31 -1.97 -15.49
CA MET A 17 -5.70 -1.12 -16.52
C MET A 17 -4.78 -2.00 -17.38
N GLU A 18 -4.83 -1.80 -18.69
CA GLU A 18 -3.86 -2.36 -19.61
C GLU A 18 -2.91 -1.22 -20.01
N ALA A 19 -1.59 -1.46 -20.04
CA ALA A 19 -0.68 -0.45 -20.57
C ALA A 19 -0.99 -0.27 -22.06
N SER A 20 -1.68 0.82 -22.42
CA SER A 20 -1.96 1.15 -23.81
C SER A 20 -0.65 1.54 -24.50
N TYR A 21 0.06 0.54 -25.03
CA TYR A 21 1.20 0.77 -25.91
C TYR A 21 0.67 1.21 -27.27
N SER A 22 0.36 2.51 -27.41
CA SER A 22 0.20 3.10 -28.74
C SER A 22 1.58 3.15 -29.40
N LEU A 23 1.84 2.18 -30.28
CA LEU A 23 3.03 2.16 -31.14
C LEU A 23 3.04 3.31 -32.17
N ASP A 24 1.90 3.99 -32.34
CA ASP A 24 1.80 5.19 -33.16
C ASP A 24 2.04 6.45 -32.31
N ASN A 25 3.19 7.06 -32.54
CA ASN A 25 3.65 8.34 -31.98
C ASN A 25 2.90 9.55 -32.59
N THR A 26 1.66 9.36 -33.02
CA THR A 26 0.81 10.44 -33.51
C THR A 26 0.22 11.11 -32.28
N ARG A 27 0.62 12.35 -32.02
CA ARG A 27 0.10 13.19 -30.92
C ARG A 27 -1.43 13.23 -30.98
N ARG A 28 -2.09 12.34 -30.24
CA ARG A 28 -3.54 12.40 -30.06
C ARG A 28 -3.82 13.62 -29.18
N SER A 29 -4.71 14.46 -29.69
CA SER A 29 -5.21 15.61 -28.96
C SER A 29 -6.15 15.08 -27.88
N GLY A 30 -6.04 15.52 -26.63
CA GLY A 30 -6.93 15.15 -25.51
C GLY A 30 -8.40 15.57 -25.65
N TYR A 31 -8.84 15.80 -26.89
CA TYR A 31 -10.22 16.04 -27.34
C TYR A 31 -10.63 15.03 -28.43
N ASP A 32 -9.89 13.94 -28.59
CA ASP A 32 -10.28 12.83 -29.45
C ASP A 32 -11.43 12.07 -28.78
N PRO A 33 -12.63 12.00 -29.38
CA PRO A 33 -13.76 11.26 -28.83
C PRO A 33 -13.39 9.81 -28.45
N ASP A 34 -12.48 9.20 -29.20
CA ASP A 34 -12.04 7.82 -28.96
C ASP A 34 -11.26 7.69 -27.64
N GLU A 35 -10.43 8.68 -27.28
CA GLU A 35 -9.66 8.70 -26.02
C GLU A 35 -10.58 8.89 -24.81
N VAL A 36 -11.56 9.79 -24.93
CA VAL A 36 -12.57 10.02 -23.88
C VAL A 36 -13.42 8.77 -23.66
N GLU A 37 -13.80 8.06 -24.73
CA GLU A 37 -14.53 6.80 -24.62
C GLU A 37 -13.70 5.69 -23.96
N GLU A 38 -12.40 5.60 -24.25
CA GLU A 38 -11.49 4.65 -23.65
C GLU A 38 -11.33 4.90 -22.15
N GLU A 39 -11.07 6.14 -21.73
CA GLU A 39 -11.01 6.54 -20.31
C GLU A 39 -12.31 6.23 -19.56
N GLN A 40 -13.47 6.47 -20.20
CA GLN A 40 -14.76 6.14 -19.61
C GLN A 40 -14.94 4.63 -19.42
N ARG A 41 -14.53 3.80 -20.38
CA ARG A 41 -14.59 2.34 -20.27
C ARG A 41 -13.69 1.84 -19.13
N GLU A 42 -12.46 2.34 -19.02
CA GLU A 42 -11.55 1.99 -17.93
C GLU A 42 -12.13 2.36 -16.56
N ARG A 43 -12.70 3.56 -16.45
CA ARG A 43 -13.35 4.01 -15.21
C ARG A 43 -14.55 3.13 -14.84
N GLN A 44 -15.36 2.73 -15.82
CA GLN A 44 -16.48 1.82 -15.60
C GLN A 44 -16.00 0.44 -15.13
N LEU A 45 -14.96 -0.12 -15.75
CA LEU A 45 -14.37 -1.39 -15.36
C LEU A 45 -13.83 -1.34 -13.93
N ARG A 46 -13.07 -0.29 -13.58
CA ARG A 46 -12.54 -0.09 -12.23
C ARG A 46 -13.66 0.01 -11.19
N ASN A 47 -14.69 0.80 -11.46
CA ASN A 47 -15.84 0.94 -10.55
C ASN A 47 -16.59 -0.37 -10.37
N ARG A 48 -16.78 -1.13 -11.46
CA ARG A 48 -17.41 -2.45 -11.42
C ARG A 48 -16.59 -3.40 -10.56
N MET A 49 -15.28 -3.52 -10.80
CA MET A 49 -14.42 -4.41 -10.02
C MET A 49 -14.38 -4.02 -8.54
N ASN A 50 -14.28 -2.73 -8.21
CA ASN A 50 -14.35 -2.27 -6.82
C ASN A 50 -15.66 -2.71 -6.13
N SER A 51 -16.79 -2.59 -6.82
CA SER A 51 -18.10 -3.04 -6.30
C SER A 51 -18.14 -4.55 -6.08
N GLU A 52 -17.62 -5.34 -7.03
CA GLU A 52 -17.54 -6.80 -6.89
C GLU A 52 -16.67 -7.22 -5.69
N PHE A 53 -15.49 -6.61 -5.52
CA PHE A 53 -14.63 -6.88 -4.37
C PHE A 53 -15.30 -6.47 -3.04
N GLN A 54 -15.96 -5.31 -2.98
CA GLN A 54 -16.69 -4.89 -1.78
C GLN A 54 -17.85 -5.83 -1.44
N ASN A 55 -18.57 -6.32 -2.45
CA ASN A 55 -19.64 -7.29 -2.24
C ASN A 55 -19.10 -8.65 -1.78
N PHE A 56 -17.95 -9.07 -2.31
CA PHE A 56 -17.28 -10.29 -1.86
C PHE A 56 -16.85 -10.19 -0.39
N VAL A 57 -16.14 -9.12 -0.02
CA VAL A 57 -15.72 -8.84 1.36
C VAL A 57 -16.90 -8.91 2.31
N ARG A 58 -17.98 -8.17 2.01
CA ARG A 58 -19.19 -8.15 2.86
C ARG A 58 -19.79 -9.53 3.08
N LYS A 59 -19.89 -10.35 2.02
CA LYS A 59 -20.42 -11.72 2.13
C LYS A 59 -19.52 -12.62 2.98
N VAL A 60 -18.20 -12.42 2.93
CA VAL A 60 -17.26 -13.18 3.76
C VAL A 60 -17.39 -12.79 5.24
N GLU A 61 -17.49 -11.50 5.55
CA GLU A 61 -17.71 -11.00 6.93
C GLU A 61 -19.05 -11.45 7.50
N GLU A 62 -20.11 -11.52 6.69
CA GLU A 62 -21.41 -12.07 7.10
C GLU A 62 -21.33 -13.57 7.48
N GLN A 63 -20.43 -14.32 6.85
CA GLN A 63 -20.23 -15.75 7.11
C GLN A 63 -19.26 -16.02 8.27
N ILE A 64 -18.29 -15.12 8.50
CA ILE A 64 -17.22 -15.27 9.48
C ILE A 64 -17.21 -14.07 10.41
N LYS A 65 -17.87 -14.20 11.56
CA LYS A 65 -18.11 -13.08 12.49
C LYS A 65 -16.86 -12.42 13.08
N ASP A 66 -15.78 -13.18 13.21
CA ASP A 66 -14.53 -12.72 13.84
C ASP A 66 -13.46 -12.34 12.80
N LEU A 67 -13.85 -12.16 11.54
CA LEU A 67 -12.98 -11.72 10.46
C LEU A 67 -13.42 -10.33 9.99
N GLU A 68 -12.48 -9.39 9.97
CA GLU A 68 -12.66 -8.04 9.46
C GLU A 68 -11.60 -7.77 8.40
N PHE A 69 -12.01 -7.20 7.27
CA PHE A 69 -11.07 -6.75 6.24
C PHE A 69 -10.60 -5.32 6.53
N ASP A 70 -9.32 -5.19 6.83
CA ASP A 70 -8.70 -3.89 7.06
C ASP A 70 -8.46 -3.16 5.73
N ILE A 71 -8.99 -1.93 5.61
CA ILE A 71 -8.89 -1.11 4.40
C ILE A 71 -7.85 0.00 4.65
N PRO A 72 -6.74 0.04 3.89
CA PRO A 72 -5.73 1.08 4.08
C PRO A 72 -6.25 2.49 3.75
N TYR A 73 -5.89 3.45 4.59
CA TYR A 73 -6.20 4.86 4.45
C TYR A 73 -5.22 5.52 3.47
N ARG A 74 -5.64 5.64 2.21
CA ARG A 74 -4.80 6.21 1.14
C ARG A 74 -4.37 7.65 1.43
N GLU A 75 -5.22 8.43 2.08
CA GLU A 75 -4.98 9.82 2.47
C GLU A 75 -3.91 9.97 3.54
N LEU A 76 -3.65 8.93 4.34
CA LEU A 76 -2.56 8.89 5.31
C LEU A 76 -1.29 8.25 4.72
N GLY A 77 -1.35 7.82 3.45
CA GLY A 77 -0.24 7.17 2.78
C GLY A 77 0.93 8.11 2.48
N PHE A 78 2.11 7.53 2.42
CA PHE A 78 3.36 8.25 2.20
C PHE A 78 4.32 7.41 1.36
N ASN A 79 5.28 8.09 0.74
CA ASN A 79 6.33 7.43 -0.02
C ASN A 79 7.53 7.12 0.89
N GLY A 80 8.01 5.88 0.82
CA GLY A 80 9.19 5.42 1.56
C GLY A 80 9.77 4.14 0.95
N VAL A 81 10.89 3.68 1.48
CA VAL A 81 11.57 2.45 1.03
C VAL A 81 11.42 1.38 2.11
N PRO A 82 10.53 0.38 1.93
CA PRO A 82 10.34 -0.70 2.89
C PRO A 82 11.55 -1.65 2.91
N PRO A 83 11.73 -2.50 3.95
CA PRO A 83 12.99 -3.24 4.17
C PRO A 83 13.31 -4.28 3.08
N HIS A 84 12.32 -4.71 2.30
CA HIS A 84 12.49 -5.71 1.24
C HIS A 84 12.62 -5.11 -0.16
N ASN A 85 12.29 -3.82 -0.33
CA ASN A 85 12.37 -3.14 -1.62
C ASN A 85 13.59 -2.23 -1.67
N LYS A 86 14.11 -2.00 -2.87
CA LYS A 86 15.22 -1.07 -3.12
C LYS A 86 14.75 0.25 -3.73
N SER A 87 13.45 0.38 -3.97
CA SER A 87 12.79 1.53 -4.57
C SER A 87 11.77 2.11 -3.61
N THR A 88 11.45 3.37 -3.85
CA THR A 88 10.35 4.04 -3.16
C THR A 88 9.03 3.42 -3.57
N CYS A 89 8.20 3.11 -2.57
CA CYS A 89 6.84 2.60 -2.74
C CYS A 89 5.86 3.47 -1.93
N PHE A 90 4.58 3.41 -2.29
CA PHE A 90 3.54 4.11 -1.58
C PHE A 90 2.99 3.23 -0.45
N ILE A 91 3.38 3.54 0.77
CA ILE A 91 3.02 2.79 1.98
C ILE A 91 1.79 3.45 2.60
N MET A 92 0.82 2.65 3.01
CA MET A 92 -0.45 3.11 3.57
C MET A 92 -0.65 2.55 4.97
N PRO A 93 -0.99 3.41 5.94
CA PRO A 93 -1.58 3.01 7.21
C PRO A 93 -2.93 2.33 7.01
N ALA A 94 -3.24 1.34 7.83
CA ALA A 94 -4.55 0.75 8.00
C ALA A 94 -4.92 0.78 9.50
N VAL A 95 -6.04 0.18 9.91
CA VAL A 95 -6.46 0.15 11.32
C VAL A 95 -5.44 -0.62 12.17
N ASN A 96 -4.99 -1.77 11.68
CA ASN A 96 -4.20 -2.73 12.44
C ASN A 96 -2.82 -3.02 11.84
N ALA A 97 -2.46 -2.40 10.71
CA ALA A 97 -1.19 -2.63 10.05
C ALA A 97 -0.68 -1.42 9.26
N LEU A 98 0.63 -1.40 9.01
CA LEU A 98 1.26 -0.60 7.97
C LEU A 98 1.55 -1.48 6.76
N VAL A 99 1.09 -1.09 5.56
CA VAL A 99 1.12 -1.97 4.39
C VAL A 99 1.59 -1.32 3.09
N GLU A 100 2.19 -2.14 2.23
CA GLU A 100 2.39 -1.91 0.80
C GLU A 100 1.97 -3.21 0.10
N LEU A 101 0.89 -3.16 -0.68
CA LEU A 101 0.22 -4.33 -1.25
C LEU A 101 0.11 -4.28 -2.79
N THR A 102 0.80 -3.33 -3.43
CA THR A 102 0.68 -3.11 -4.88
C THR A 102 1.61 -4.05 -5.62
N GLU A 103 2.86 -4.19 -5.16
CA GLU A 103 3.87 -4.98 -5.86
C GLU A 103 4.63 -5.92 -4.91
N PRO A 104 4.95 -7.15 -5.35
CA PRO A 104 5.77 -8.05 -4.57
C PRO A 104 7.26 -7.63 -4.60
N PRO A 105 8.03 -7.82 -3.52
CA PRO A 105 7.59 -8.39 -2.25
C PRO A 105 6.77 -7.39 -1.43
N TRP A 106 5.56 -7.82 -1.04
CA TRP A 106 4.65 -7.00 -0.25
C TRP A 106 5.22 -6.69 1.12
N PHE A 107 4.80 -5.56 1.67
CA PHE A 107 5.14 -5.15 3.02
C PHE A 107 3.87 -5.18 3.89
N VAL A 108 3.91 -5.95 4.97
CA VAL A 108 2.85 -5.98 5.98
C VAL A 108 3.51 -5.96 7.35
N CYS A 109 3.22 -4.93 8.13
CA CYS A 109 3.69 -4.80 9.51
C CYS A 109 2.50 -4.59 10.44
N PRO A 110 2.06 -5.63 11.17
CA PRO A 110 0.98 -5.50 12.14
C PRO A 110 1.37 -4.56 13.29
N LEU A 111 0.51 -3.61 13.65
CA LEU A 111 0.77 -2.66 14.73
C LEU A 111 0.89 -3.36 16.09
N ASN A 112 0.12 -4.44 16.27
CA ASN A 112 0.17 -5.25 17.49
C ASN A 112 1.53 -5.93 17.73
N ASP A 113 2.35 -6.09 16.69
CA ASP A 113 3.69 -6.68 16.81
C ASP A 113 4.77 -5.63 17.13
N ILE A 114 4.44 -4.34 17.04
CA ILE A 114 5.38 -3.23 17.28
C ILE A 114 5.45 -2.97 18.79
N GLU A 115 6.68 -2.93 19.32
CA GLU A 115 6.99 -2.50 20.69
C GLU A 115 7.23 -0.99 20.75
N VAL A 116 8.05 -0.47 19.84
CA VAL A 116 8.36 0.96 19.76
C VAL A 116 8.74 1.38 18.35
N ALA A 117 8.31 2.58 17.94
CA ALA A 117 8.75 3.24 16.73
C ALA A 117 9.84 4.28 17.04
N HIS A 118 10.97 4.21 16.36
CA HIS A 118 12.08 5.15 16.46
C HIS A 118 12.25 5.92 15.15
N PHE A 119 12.22 7.26 15.23
CA PHE A 119 12.43 8.13 14.08
C PHE A 119 13.89 8.60 14.02
N GLU A 120 14.61 8.16 13.00
CA GLU A 120 16.03 8.44 12.81
C GLU A 120 16.27 9.60 11.84
N ARG A 121 17.41 10.27 11.98
CA ARG A 121 17.86 11.37 11.10
C ARG A 121 16.90 12.57 11.07
N ILE A 122 16.16 12.80 12.15
CA ILE A 122 15.38 14.03 12.35
C ILE A 122 16.35 15.16 12.72
N VAL A 123 16.89 15.83 11.70
CA VAL A 123 17.88 16.91 11.85
C VAL A 123 17.51 18.07 10.92
N MET A 124 17.76 19.30 11.38
CA MET A 124 17.51 20.50 10.58
C MET A 124 18.27 20.42 9.24
N GLY A 125 17.57 20.66 8.13
CA GLY A 125 18.14 20.67 6.78
C GLY A 125 18.00 19.35 6.01
N LEU A 126 17.66 18.23 6.67
CA LEU A 126 17.31 17.00 5.96
C LEU A 126 15.84 17.02 5.53
N LYS A 127 15.59 16.63 4.28
CA LYS A 127 14.23 16.51 3.72
C LYS A 127 13.57 15.16 4.03
N ASN A 128 14.39 14.17 4.38
CA ASN A 128 13.94 12.80 4.59
C ASN A 128 14.45 12.27 5.94
N PHE A 129 13.67 11.37 6.53
CA PHE A 129 14.00 10.64 7.75
C PHE A 129 13.79 9.14 7.53
N ASP A 130 14.22 8.33 8.50
CA ASP A 130 13.91 6.89 8.53
C ASP A 130 13.05 6.57 9.74
N MET A 131 12.18 5.58 9.61
CA MET A 131 11.36 5.05 10.70
C MET A 131 11.76 3.60 10.95
N VAL A 132 12.19 3.30 12.16
CA VAL A 132 12.57 1.96 12.61
C VAL A 132 11.51 1.45 13.58
N LEU A 133 10.84 0.37 13.22
CA LEU A 133 9.83 -0.30 14.04
C LEU A 133 10.50 -1.48 14.74
N VAL A 134 10.69 -1.37 16.05
CA VAL A 134 11.18 -2.45 16.90
C VAL A 134 10.00 -3.32 17.26
N LEU A 135 10.11 -4.62 17.01
CA LEU A 135 9.05 -5.58 17.27
C LEU A 135 9.13 -6.10 18.71
N LYS A 136 7.99 -6.56 19.25
CA LYS A 136 7.88 -7.21 20.57
C LYS A 136 8.72 -8.47 20.68
N ASP A 137 8.87 -9.19 19.56
CA ASP A 137 9.82 -10.30 19.46
C ASP A 137 11.22 -9.77 19.14
N PHE A 138 12.02 -9.55 20.18
CA PHE A 138 13.40 -9.06 20.06
C PHE A 138 14.37 -10.04 19.38
N THR A 139 13.94 -11.25 19.02
CA THR A 139 14.75 -12.16 18.19
C THR A 139 14.65 -11.82 16.70
N VAL A 140 13.62 -11.07 16.30
CA VAL A 140 13.40 -10.60 14.94
C VAL A 140 14.10 -9.25 14.74
N LYS A 141 14.69 -9.04 13.56
CA LYS A 141 15.31 -7.75 13.23
C LYS A 141 14.26 -6.65 13.15
N PRO A 142 14.57 -5.42 13.62
CA PRO A 142 13.69 -4.27 13.43
C PRO A 142 13.36 -4.04 11.97
N VAL A 143 12.14 -3.55 11.73
CA VAL A 143 11.62 -3.21 10.41
C VAL A 143 11.94 -1.74 10.13
N GLN A 144 12.78 -1.48 9.12
CA GLN A 144 13.16 -0.12 8.75
C GLN A 144 12.46 0.33 7.46
N VAL A 145 11.71 1.43 7.54
CA VAL A 145 11.16 2.15 6.40
C VAL A 145 11.98 3.42 6.19
N SER A 146 12.68 3.49 5.06
CA SER A 146 13.66 4.55 4.82
C SER A 146 13.14 5.65 3.89
N ALA A 147 13.85 6.78 3.89
CA ALA A 147 13.67 7.89 2.95
C ALA A 147 12.24 8.46 2.93
N ILE A 148 11.59 8.54 4.09
CA ILE A 148 10.27 9.14 4.25
C ILE A 148 10.42 10.66 4.24
N ASN A 149 9.62 11.37 3.45
CA ASN A 149 9.65 12.83 3.42
C ASN A 149 9.17 13.41 4.77
N VAL A 150 9.94 14.36 5.32
CA VAL A 150 9.71 15.01 6.62
C VAL A 150 8.32 15.63 6.78
N GLN A 151 7.66 15.99 5.68
CA GLN A 151 6.27 16.49 5.70
C GLN A 151 5.27 15.50 6.33
N HIS A 152 5.58 14.21 6.33
CA HIS A 152 4.73 13.15 6.89
C HIS A 152 5.05 12.82 8.35
N LEU A 153 6.06 13.45 8.97
CA LEU A 153 6.52 13.12 10.32
C LEU A 153 5.41 13.27 11.37
N ASP A 154 4.72 14.41 11.39
CA ASP A 154 3.71 14.69 12.41
C ASP A 154 2.44 13.85 12.21
N ALA A 155 2.06 13.60 10.96
CA ALA A 155 0.97 12.69 10.63
C ALA A 155 1.25 11.26 11.11
N LEU A 156 2.48 10.77 10.89
CA LEU A 156 2.89 9.44 11.32
C LEU A 156 2.96 9.29 12.84
N LYS A 157 3.45 10.31 13.55
CA LYS A 157 3.41 10.34 15.03
C LYS A 157 1.96 10.25 15.53
N THR A 158 1.10 11.12 15.01
CA THR A 158 -0.32 11.16 15.40
C THR A 158 -1.01 9.82 15.17
N TRP A 159 -0.75 9.18 14.04
CA TRP A 159 -1.32 7.87 13.73
C TRP A 159 -0.77 6.75 14.64
N LEU A 160 0.53 6.74 14.96
CA LEU A 160 1.12 5.76 15.89
C LEU A 160 0.67 5.95 17.34
N ASP A 161 0.26 7.15 17.72
CA ASP A 161 -0.27 7.48 19.05
C ASP A 161 -1.79 7.22 19.19
N SER A 162 -2.49 6.93 18.08
CA SER A 162 -3.94 6.68 18.03
C SER A 162 -4.29 5.24 18.42
#